data_AF-A0A2V7DGL0-F1
#
_entry.id   AF-A0A2V7DGL0-F1
#
_cell.length_a   1.000
_cell.length_b   1.000
_cell.length_c   1.000
_cell.angle_alpha   90.00
_cell.angle_beta   90.00
_cell.angle_gamma   90.00
#
_symmetry.space_group_name_H-M   'P 1'
#
loop_
_entity.id
_entity.type
_entity.pdbx_description
1 polymer ?
#
loop_
_entity_poly.entity_id
_entity_poly.type
_entity_poly.pdbx_seq_one_letter_code
_entity_poly.pdbx_strand_id
1 'polypeptide(L)'
;DEPPGQVLRNAQSIGIDLQSLIDRRLAHLWYEPPQEFEIDRHFAQIEAIVEDFKPQRVVIDSLSTYGSSLGATERSFRDFFHAIVALMKEHQVTAVYNHENPEMLGMSSMMGEFKVSSLVDNILLMNWVELGDTFRHALTVAKMRGMPTSRTTHECEVVNGQGMKVLPRRLAVAVPSVPFAGYLGLISRAPERHSPQGVPEAP
;
A
#
# COMPACT_ATOMS: atom_id res chain seq x y z
N ASP A 1 -13.63 -6.79 1.01
CA ASP A 1 -13.40 -7.86 2.00
C ASP A 1 -14.41 -7.85 3.15
N GLU A 2 -14.75 -6.68 3.69
CA GLU A 2 -15.69 -6.56 4.81
C GLU A 2 -17.11 -6.17 4.37
N PRO A 3 -18.18 -6.69 5.01
CA PRO A 3 -19.55 -6.29 4.70
C PRO A 3 -19.82 -4.82 5.12
N PRO A 4 -20.78 -4.11 4.49
CA PRO A 4 -20.99 -2.68 4.71
C PRO A 4 -21.21 -2.29 6.18
N GLY A 5 -21.97 -3.08 6.94
CA GLY A 5 -22.21 -2.82 8.35
C GLY A 5 -20.94 -2.87 9.22
N GLN A 6 -19.97 -3.72 8.85
CA GLN A 6 -18.67 -3.78 9.51
C GLN A 6 -17.83 -2.55 9.15
N VAL A 7 -17.78 -2.17 7.87
CA VAL A 7 -17.05 -0.97 7.40
C VAL A 7 -17.57 0.29 8.09
N LEU A 8 -18.89 0.48 8.19
CA LEU A 8 -19.50 1.63 8.86
C LEU A 8 -19.12 1.70 10.34
N ARG A 9 -19.19 0.56 11.04
CA ARG A 9 -18.79 0.47 12.46
C ARG A 9 -17.31 0.75 12.67
N ASN A 10 -16.45 0.19 11.81
CA ASN A 10 -15.00 0.37 11.87
C ASN A 10 -14.60 1.82 11.54
N ALA A 11 -15.27 2.45 10.58
CA ALA A 11 -15.08 3.88 10.28
C ALA A 11 -15.47 4.76 11.48
N GLN A 12 -16.58 4.44 12.14
CA GLN A 12 -17.04 5.20 13.31
C GLN A 12 -16.05 5.10 14.48
N SER A 13 -15.44 3.94 14.72
CA SER A 13 -14.48 3.76 15.83
C SER A 13 -13.22 4.62 15.67
N ILE A 14 -12.83 4.94 14.43
CA ILE A 14 -11.72 5.83 14.10
C ILE A 14 -12.14 7.29 13.87
N GLY A 15 -13.41 7.64 14.15
CA GLY A 15 -13.90 9.02 14.10
C GLY A 15 -14.42 9.47 12.73
N ILE A 16 -14.69 8.55 11.81
CA ILE A 16 -15.23 8.85 10.48
C ILE A 16 -16.73 8.49 10.45
N ASP A 17 -17.59 9.50 10.32
CA ASP A 17 -19.02 9.31 10.08
C ASP A 17 -19.30 9.03 8.60
N LEU A 18 -19.02 7.79 8.19
CA LEU A 18 -19.20 7.37 6.80
C LEU A 18 -20.68 7.32 6.38
N GLN A 19 -21.59 7.03 7.32
CA GLN A 19 -23.03 7.00 7.04
C GLN A 19 -23.54 8.38 6.61
N SER A 20 -23.17 9.43 7.34
CA SER A 20 -23.53 10.80 6.96
C SER A 20 -23.00 11.19 5.57
N LEU A 21 -21.79 10.72 5.20
CA LEU A 21 -21.24 10.98 3.86
C LEU A 21 -22.03 10.26 2.76
N ILE A 22 -22.50 9.03 3.02
CA ILE A 22 -23.35 8.28 2.08
C ILE A 22 -24.71 8.96 1.92
N ASP A 23 -25.35 9.34 3.03
CA ASP A 23 -26.66 10.00 3.03
C ASP A 23 -26.63 11.33 2.27
N ARG A 24 -25.50 12.05 2.34
CA ARG A 24 -25.24 13.29 1.61
C ARG A 24 -24.77 13.08 0.16
N ARG A 25 -24.68 11.83 -0.30
CA ARG A 25 -24.15 11.44 -1.62
C ARG A 25 -22.73 11.93 -1.89
N LEU A 26 -21.92 12.07 -0.84
CA LEU A 26 -20.49 12.39 -0.94
C LEU A 26 -19.62 11.14 -0.99
N ALA A 27 -20.15 10.00 -0.52
CA ALA A 27 -19.52 8.70 -0.60
C ALA A 27 -20.49 7.68 -1.19
N HIS A 28 -19.96 6.71 -1.93
CA HIS A 28 -20.69 5.54 -2.39
C HIS A 28 -19.92 4.30 -1.91
N LEU A 29 -20.59 3.45 -1.13
CA LEU A 29 -20.02 2.20 -0.62
C LEU A 29 -20.60 1.04 -1.41
N TRP A 30 -19.76 0.39 -2.21
CA TRP A 30 -20.09 -0.81 -2.96
C TRP A 30 -19.43 -2.03 -2.30
N TYR A 31 -20.20 -3.11 -2.13
CA TYR A 31 -19.71 -4.37 -1.60
C TYR A 31 -20.26 -5.53 -2.41
N GLU A 32 -19.35 -6.38 -2.87
CA GLU A 32 -19.69 -7.64 -3.52
C GLU A 32 -18.95 -8.78 -2.78
N PRO A 33 -19.65 -9.84 -2.35
CA PRO A 33 -19.02 -10.99 -1.72
C PRO A 33 -18.05 -11.68 -2.69
N PRO A 34 -16.85 -12.11 -2.24
CA PRO A 34 -15.88 -12.80 -3.10
C PRO A 34 -16.42 -14.08 -3.76
N GLN A 35 -17.44 -14.72 -3.16
CA GLN A 35 -18.06 -15.94 -3.68
C GLN A 35 -18.96 -15.69 -4.91
N GLU A 36 -19.45 -14.47 -5.09
CA GLU A 36 -20.32 -14.08 -6.22
C GLU A 36 -19.53 -13.39 -7.35
N PHE A 37 -18.21 -13.42 -7.24
CA PHE A 37 -17.29 -12.66 -8.07
C PHE A 37 -17.19 -13.24 -9.49
N GLU A 38 -17.71 -12.48 -10.46
CA GLU A 38 -17.51 -12.72 -11.88
C GLU A 38 -16.85 -11.47 -12.46
N ILE A 39 -15.72 -11.65 -13.15
CA ILE A 39 -14.77 -10.57 -13.47
C ILE A 39 -15.41 -9.53 -14.37
N ASP A 40 -16.08 -10.00 -15.42
CA ASP A 40 -16.61 -9.13 -16.47
C ASP A 40 -17.81 -8.35 -15.92
N ARG A 41 -18.69 -9.02 -15.15
CA ARG A 41 -19.76 -8.36 -14.41
C ARG A 41 -19.23 -7.34 -13.42
N HIS A 42 -18.19 -7.69 -12.66
CA HIS A 42 -17.62 -6.79 -11.67
C HIS A 42 -16.98 -5.56 -12.32
N PHE A 43 -16.27 -5.73 -13.44
CA PHE A 43 -15.72 -4.62 -14.22
C PHE A 43 -16.83 -3.69 -14.70
N ALA A 44 -17.88 -4.23 -15.31
CA ALA A 44 -19.01 -3.45 -15.82
C ALA A 44 -19.74 -2.69 -14.70
N GLN A 45 -19.83 -3.27 -13.49
CA GLN A 45 -20.38 -2.58 -12.33
C GLN A 45 -19.50 -1.43 -11.87
N ILE A 46 -18.18 -1.61 -11.81
CA ILE A 46 -17.24 -0.53 -11.48
C ILE A 46 -17.36 0.60 -12.50
N GLU A 47 -17.40 0.26 -13.79
CA GLU A 47 -17.56 1.22 -14.89
C GLU A 47 -18.84 2.03 -14.71
N ALA A 48 -19.99 1.37 -14.53
CA ALA A 48 -21.27 2.05 -14.30
C ALA A 48 -21.23 2.97 -13.07
N ILE A 49 -20.63 2.53 -11.96
CA ILE A 49 -20.48 3.36 -10.75
C ILE A 49 -19.61 4.58 -11.04
N VAL A 50 -18.50 4.43 -11.76
CA VAL A 50 -17.60 5.55 -12.10
C VAL A 50 -18.29 6.55 -13.02
N GLU A 51 -19.06 6.09 -14.01
CA GLU A 51 -19.81 6.93 -14.93
C GLU A 51 -20.96 7.70 -14.26
N ASP A 52 -21.72 7.03 -13.39
CA ASP A 52 -22.89 7.60 -12.72
C ASP A 52 -22.50 8.51 -11.55
N PHE A 53 -21.61 8.03 -10.66
CA PHE A 53 -21.24 8.74 -9.45
C PHE A 53 -20.16 9.81 -9.69
N LYS A 54 -19.32 9.64 -10.73
CA LYS A 54 -18.20 10.54 -11.10
C LYS A 54 -17.28 10.85 -9.91
N PRO A 55 -16.72 9.82 -9.25
CA PRO A 55 -15.89 9.99 -8.07
C PRO A 55 -14.63 10.78 -8.40
N GLN A 56 -14.18 11.64 -7.47
CA GLN A 56 -12.82 12.18 -7.52
C GLN A 56 -11.78 11.18 -7.02
N ARG A 57 -12.20 10.24 -6.16
CA ARG A 57 -11.33 9.27 -5.49
C ARG A 57 -12.05 7.94 -5.33
N VAL A 58 -11.31 6.86 -5.52
CA VAL A 58 -11.79 5.47 -5.34
C VAL A 58 -10.81 4.72 -4.44
N VAL A 59 -11.34 3.89 -3.56
CA VAL A 59 -10.57 2.94 -2.76
C VAL A 59 -11.09 1.54 -3.08
N ILE A 60 -10.20 0.64 -3.49
CA ILE A 60 -10.53 -0.78 -3.76
C ILE A 60 -9.86 -1.65 -2.68
N ASP A 61 -10.68 -2.37 -1.93
CA ASP A 61 -10.27 -3.15 -0.77
C ASP A 61 -10.84 -4.60 -0.78
N SER A 62 -10.06 -5.61 -1.17
CA SER A 62 -8.64 -5.60 -1.55
C SER A 62 -8.35 -6.25 -2.91
N LEU A 63 -7.19 -5.92 -3.50
CA LEU A 63 -6.66 -6.60 -4.67
C LEU A 63 -6.28 -8.06 -4.39
N SER A 64 -5.99 -8.40 -3.13
CA SER A 64 -5.63 -9.76 -2.74
C SER A 64 -6.80 -10.71 -2.94
N THR A 65 -8.03 -10.25 -2.69
CA THR A 65 -9.26 -10.99 -2.96
C THR A 65 -9.42 -11.31 -4.44
N TYR A 66 -9.12 -10.37 -5.34
CA TYR A 66 -9.09 -10.65 -6.77
C TYR A 66 -8.06 -11.73 -7.10
N GLY A 67 -6.83 -11.63 -6.56
CA GLY A 67 -5.80 -12.64 -6.77
C GLY A 67 -6.23 -14.05 -6.34
N SER A 68 -6.94 -14.17 -5.21
CA SER A 68 -7.44 -15.47 -4.72
C SER A 68 -8.66 -16.00 -5.48
N SER A 69 -9.57 -15.13 -5.93
CA SER A 69 -10.79 -15.55 -6.65
C SER A 69 -10.51 -15.93 -8.10
N LEU A 70 -9.47 -15.36 -8.71
CA LEU A 70 -9.10 -15.50 -10.12
C LEU A 70 -8.27 -16.76 -10.46
N GLY A 71 -8.43 -17.84 -9.69
CA GLY A 71 -7.60 -19.04 -9.71
C GLY A 71 -6.98 -19.44 -11.07
N ALA A 72 -5.71 -19.89 -10.99
CA ALA A 72 -4.90 -20.55 -12.03
C ALA A 72 -4.26 -19.70 -13.16
N THR A 73 -4.46 -18.39 -13.29
CA THR A 73 -3.64 -17.61 -14.25
C THR A 73 -3.35 -16.19 -13.78
N GLU A 74 -2.11 -15.94 -13.32
CA GLU A 74 -1.59 -14.60 -12.98
C GLU A 74 -1.87 -13.53 -14.06
N ARG A 75 -1.97 -13.97 -15.32
CA ARG A 75 -2.27 -13.10 -16.47
C ARG A 75 -3.67 -12.48 -16.38
N SER A 76 -4.69 -13.26 -16.02
CA SER A 76 -6.09 -12.78 -15.96
C SER A 76 -6.24 -11.67 -14.91
N PHE A 77 -5.63 -11.85 -13.73
CA PHE A 77 -5.58 -10.81 -12.71
C PHE A 77 -4.88 -9.55 -13.19
N ARG A 78 -3.71 -9.70 -13.82
CA ARG A 78 -2.95 -8.55 -14.31
C ARG A 78 -3.70 -7.77 -15.38
N ASP A 79 -4.36 -8.46 -16.30
CA ASP A 79 -5.10 -7.83 -17.40
C ASP A 79 -6.35 -7.12 -16.85
N PHE A 80 -7.07 -7.75 -15.92
CA PHE A 80 -8.18 -7.12 -15.19
C PHE A 80 -7.73 -5.87 -14.40
N PHE A 81 -6.64 -5.98 -13.65
CA PHE A 81 -6.11 -4.85 -12.89
C PHE A 81 -5.63 -3.71 -13.82
N HIS A 82 -5.02 -4.04 -14.96
CA HIS A 82 -4.69 -3.05 -15.97
C HIS A 82 -5.95 -2.33 -16.49
N ALA A 83 -7.05 -3.05 -16.74
CA ALA A 83 -8.31 -2.46 -17.17
C ALA A 83 -8.87 -1.47 -16.13
N ILE A 84 -8.88 -1.85 -14.83
CA ILE A 84 -9.29 -0.93 -13.76
C ILE A 84 -8.40 0.32 -13.73
N VAL A 85 -7.08 0.13 -13.78
CA VAL A 85 -6.15 1.27 -13.75
C VAL A 85 -6.37 2.19 -14.96
N ALA A 86 -6.64 1.63 -16.13
CA ALA A 86 -6.94 2.39 -17.33
C ALA A 86 -8.24 3.19 -17.18
N LEU A 87 -9.33 2.56 -16.71
CA LEU A 87 -10.61 3.20 -16.43
C LEU A 87 -10.46 4.39 -15.46
N MET A 88 -9.77 4.19 -14.34
CA MET A 88 -9.55 5.25 -13.36
C MET A 88 -8.74 6.41 -13.95
N LYS A 89 -7.74 6.10 -14.80
CA LYS A 89 -6.93 7.13 -15.48
C LYS A 89 -7.75 7.88 -16.54
N GLU A 90 -8.58 7.20 -17.30
CA GLU A 90 -9.45 7.81 -18.31
C GLU A 90 -10.40 8.82 -17.67
N HIS A 91 -11.01 8.47 -16.55
CA HIS A 91 -11.92 9.34 -15.80
C HIS A 91 -11.22 10.32 -14.84
N GLN A 92 -9.88 10.39 -14.86
CA GLN A 92 -9.07 11.27 -13.99
C GLN A 92 -9.34 11.07 -12.48
N VAL A 93 -9.62 9.83 -12.08
CA VAL A 93 -9.93 9.44 -10.71
C VAL A 93 -8.66 9.05 -9.97
N THR A 94 -8.48 9.57 -8.75
CA THR A 94 -7.38 9.11 -7.88
C THR A 94 -7.77 7.80 -7.21
N ALA A 95 -7.17 6.69 -7.64
CA ALA A 95 -7.45 5.37 -7.09
C ALA A 95 -6.38 4.92 -6.08
N VAL A 96 -6.84 4.37 -4.95
CA VAL A 96 -6.03 3.68 -3.94
C VAL A 96 -6.43 2.21 -3.96
N TYR A 97 -5.45 1.33 -4.00
CA TYR A 97 -5.65 -0.10 -4.04
C TYR A 97 -4.96 -0.74 -2.84
N ASN A 98 -5.72 -1.46 -2.02
CA ASN A 98 -5.14 -2.23 -0.92
C ASN A 98 -4.67 -3.59 -1.44
N HIS A 99 -3.45 -3.96 -1.09
CA HIS A 99 -2.91 -5.29 -1.36
C HIS A 99 -2.21 -5.80 -0.12
N GLU A 100 -2.70 -6.94 0.37
CA GLU A 100 -2.12 -7.64 1.50
C GLU A 100 -1.00 -8.55 1.00
N ASN A 101 0.20 -8.37 1.54
CA ASN A 101 1.31 -9.28 1.33
C ASN A 101 1.32 -10.29 2.50
N PRO A 102 1.23 -11.60 2.23
CA PRO A 102 1.13 -12.62 3.28
C PRO A 102 2.37 -12.77 4.17
N GLU A 103 3.51 -12.12 3.83
CA GLU A 103 4.71 -12.22 4.66
C GLU A 103 4.75 -11.23 5.82
N MET A 104 4.74 -11.77 7.03
CA MET A 104 5.18 -11.09 8.25
C MET A 104 6.65 -11.38 8.49
N LEU A 105 7.46 -10.32 8.56
CA LEU A 105 8.87 -10.33 8.97
C LEU A 105 9.86 -10.90 7.93
N GLY A 106 10.31 -10.04 7.02
CA GLY A 106 11.58 -10.25 6.32
C GLY A 106 11.43 -10.52 4.83
N MET A 107 11.45 -9.41 4.06
CA MET A 107 11.82 -9.33 2.64
C MET A 107 11.40 -10.51 1.72
N SER A 108 10.18 -10.46 1.21
CA SER A 108 9.88 -10.85 -0.18
C SER A 108 9.27 -9.69 -0.97
N SER A 109 9.20 -9.85 -2.29
CA SER A 109 9.03 -8.79 -3.30
C SER A 109 8.02 -7.70 -2.93
N MET A 110 8.33 -6.43 -3.27
CA MET A 110 7.54 -5.20 -2.98
C MET A 110 6.05 -5.24 -3.37
N MET A 111 5.63 -6.27 -4.07
CA MET A 111 4.29 -6.80 -4.25
C MET A 111 4.53 -8.30 -4.48
N GLY A 112 3.73 -9.22 -3.96
CA GLY A 112 3.91 -10.67 -4.15
C GLY A 112 3.95 -11.10 -5.64
N GLU A 113 3.80 -12.40 -5.89
CA GLU A 113 3.99 -13.09 -7.19
C GLU A 113 3.41 -12.36 -8.44
N PHE A 114 2.38 -11.52 -8.28
CA PHE A 114 1.61 -10.88 -9.35
C PHE A 114 2.26 -9.73 -10.15
N LYS A 115 3.49 -9.28 -9.84
CA LYS A 115 4.24 -8.27 -10.64
C LYS A 115 3.45 -6.98 -11.01
N VAL A 116 2.47 -6.56 -10.22
CA VAL A 116 1.61 -5.40 -10.54
C VAL A 116 2.24 -4.03 -10.24
N SER A 117 3.46 -4.00 -9.69
CA SER A 117 4.19 -2.76 -9.35
C SER A 117 4.49 -1.86 -10.55
N SER A 118 4.44 -2.37 -11.77
CA SER A 118 4.61 -1.60 -13.01
C SER A 118 3.36 -0.82 -13.41
N LEU A 119 2.17 -1.27 -12.98
CA LEU A 119 0.88 -0.70 -13.35
C LEU A 119 0.51 0.52 -12.51
N VAL A 120 0.98 0.55 -11.25
CA VAL A 120 0.76 1.66 -10.33
C VAL A 120 1.88 2.69 -10.39
N ASP A 121 1.52 3.97 -10.23
CA ASP A 121 2.48 5.07 -10.23
C ASP A 121 3.13 5.27 -8.85
N ASN A 122 2.40 4.97 -7.77
CA ASN A 122 2.85 5.13 -6.38
C ASN A 122 2.70 3.82 -5.60
N ILE A 123 3.61 3.57 -4.66
CA ILE A 123 3.57 2.41 -3.74
C ILE A 123 3.86 2.92 -2.33
N LEU A 124 2.89 2.71 -1.45
CA LEU A 124 2.99 2.90 -0.01
C LEU A 124 3.17 1.52 0.63
N LEU A 125 4.24 1.35 1.40
CA LEU A 125 4.49 0.14 2.16
C LEU A 125 4.11 0.37 3.61
N MET A 126 3.26 -0.50 4.15
CA MET A 126 2.92 -0.56 5.57
C MET A 126 3.45 -1.87 6.13
N ASN A 127 4.32 -1.80 7.13
CA ASN A 127 4.91 -2.97 7.77
C ASN A 127 4.85 -2.86 9.29
N TRP A 128 4.93 -4.00 9.97
CA TRP A 128 5.23 -4.05 11.39
C TRP A 128 6.73 -4.04 11.60
N VAL A 129 7.19 -3.20 12.51
CA VAL A 129 8.58 -3.13 12.94
C VAL A 129 8.63 -3.51 14.41
N GLU A 130 9.40 -4.55 14.72
CA GLU A 130 9.67 -4.96 16.08
C GLU A 130 10.63 -3.97 16.75
N LEU A 131 10.21 -3.41 17.87
CA LEU A 131 10.98 -2.51 18.72
C LEU A 131 10.89 -3.00 20.16
N GLY A 132 11.91 -3.77 20.55
CA GLY A 132 11.95 -4.43 21.85
C GLY A 132 10.88 -5.50 21.96
N ASP A 133 9.92 -5.30 22.85
CA ASP A 133 8.78 -6.18 23.12
C ASP A 133 7.49 -5.71 22.42
N THR A 134 7.57 -4.69 21.56
CA THR A 134 6.39 -4.12 20.89
C THR A 134 6.53 -4.12 19.37
N PHE A 135 5.41 -4.36 18.67
CA PHE A 135 5.30 -4.10 17.24
C PHE A 135 4.75 -2.70 17.01
N ARG A 136 5.38 -1.96 16.11
CA ARG A 136 4.93 -0.63 15.69
C ARG A 136 4.62 -0.60 14.21
N HIS A 137 3.62 0.16 13.81
CA HIS A 137 3.31 0.36 12.40
C HIS A 137 4.31 1.34 11.79
N ALA A 138 4.80 0.98 10.61
CA ALA A 138 5.74 1.77 9.84
C ALA A 138 5.21 1.98 8.42
N LEU A 139 5.26 3.22 7.95
CA LEU A 139 4.85 3.64 6.62
C LEU A 139 6.05 4.16 5.83
N THR A 140 6.22 3.67 4.61
CA THR A 140 7.29 4.11 3.70
C THR A 140 6.73 4.34 2.30
N VAL A 141 7.08 5.47 1.69
CA VAL A 141 6.82 5.68 0.25
C VAL A 141 7.94 4.99 -0.54
N ALA A 142 7.66 3.79 -1.06
CA ALA A 142 8.64 2.99 -1.77
C ALA A 142 8.86 3.47 -3.22
N LYS A 143 7.76 3.89 -3.85
CA LYS A 143 7.73 4.38 -5.23
C LYS A 143 6.78 5.57 -5.30
N MET A 144 7.20 6.64 -5.96
CA MET A 144 6.31 7.69 -6.41
C MET A 144 6.82 8.24 -7.73
N ARG A 145 5.96 8.22 -8.75
CA ARG A 145 6.31 8.63 -10.11
C ARG A 145 6.08 10.12 -10.28
N GLY A 146 7.03 10.80 -10.92
CA GLY A 146 6.92 12.23 -11.20
C GLY A 146 7.39 13.16 -10.08
N MET A 147 7.76 12.64 -8.90
CA MET A 147 8.26 13.46 -7.78
C MET A 147 9.45 12.81 -7.08
N PRO A 148 10.49 13.58 -6.70
CA PRO A 148 11.56 13.07 -5.86
C PRO A 148 10.98 12.68 -4.49
N THR A 149 11.34 11.51 -4.01
CA THR A 149 10.75 10.93 -2.80
C THR A 149 11.84 10.54 -1.82
N SER A 150 11.73 11.02 -0.58
CA SER A 150 12.54 10.51 0.52
C SER A 150 11.97 9.15 0.93
N ARG A 151 12.78 8.08 0.83
CA ARG A 151 12.40 6.72 1.25
C ARG A 151 12.54 6.54 2.77
N THR A 152 12.17 7.58 3.51
CA THR A 152 12.20 7.56 4.98
C THR A 152 11.00 6.79 5.48
N THR A 153 11.24 5.86 6.39
CA THR A 153 10.18 5.12 7.09
C THR A 153 9.67 5.93 8.26
N HIS A 154 8.37 6.12 8.37
CA HIS A 154 7.72 6.85 9.45
C HIS A 154 6.92 5.92 10.34
N GLU A 155 7.00 6.12 11.64
CA GLU A 155 6.12 5.43 12.57
C GLU A 155 4.68 5.95 12.44
N CYS A 156 3.71 5.07 12.58
CA CYS A 156 2.28 5.38 12.51
C CYS A 156 1.55 4.83 13.73
N GLU A 157 0.56 5.58 14.20
CA GLU A 157 -0.34 5.16 15.28
C GLU A 157 -1.79 5.28 14.80
N VAL A 158 -2.63 4.31 15.15
CA VAL A 158 -4.09 4.39 14.93
C VAL A 158 -4.75 4.75 16.25
N VAL A 159 -5.37 5.91 16.30
CA VAL A 159 -5.97 6.46 17.52
C VAL A 159 -7.49 6.45 17.38
N ASN A 160 -8.18 5.89 18.37
CA ASN A 160 -9.65 5.87 18.41
C ASN A 160 -10.22 7.29 18.30
N GLY A 161 -11.22 7.45 17.44
CA GLY A 161 -11.84 8.73 17.13
C GLY A 161 -10.98 9.72 16.32
N GLN A 162 -9.76 9.35 15.93
CA GLN A 162 -8.84 10.25 15.20
C GLN A 162 -8.18 9.60 13.96
N GLY A 163 -8.23 8.27 13.84
CA GLY A 163 -7.66 7.53 12.72
C GLY A 163 -6.14 7.42 12.78
N MET A 164 -5.53 7.23 11.61
CA MET A 164 -4.10 7.04 11.48
C MET A 164 -3.35 8.37 11.56
N LYS A 165 -2.31 8.42 12.40
CA LYS A 165 -1.37 9.54 12.52
C LYS A 165 0.02 9.09 12.13
N VAL A 166 0.65 9.82 11.20
CA VAL A 166 2.07 9.64 10.87
C VAL A 166 2.89 10.48 11.85
N LEU A 167 3.74 9.83 12.62
CA LEU A 167 4.56 10.51 13.63
C LEU A 167 5.73 11.26 12.98
N PRO A 168 6.10 12.44 13.52
CA PRO A 168 7.23 13.19 13.03
C PRO A 168 8.52 12.42 13.30
N ARG A 169 9.27 12.09 12.24
CA ARG A 169 10.59 11.51 12.35
C ARG A 169 11.64 12.56 12.07
N ARG A 170 12.41 12.93 13.10
CA ARG A 170 13.64 13.71 12.91
C ARG A 170 14.73 12.75 12.50
N LEU A 171 15.18 12.84 11.24
CA LEU A 171 16.40 12.18 10.83
C LEU A 171 17.56 12.87 11.54
N ALA A 172 18.34 12.13 12.32
CA ALA A 172 19.63 12.63 12.80
C ALA A 172 20.45 12.99 11.55
N VAL A 173 20.89 14.25 11.46
CA VAL A 173 21.52 14.85 10.27
C VAL A 173 22.80 14.13 9.83
N ALA A 174 23.34 13.19 10.60
CA ALA A 174 24.45 12.38 10.18
C ALA A 174 24.42 11.02 10.88
N VAL A 175 23.85 10.02 10.21
CA VAL A 175 24.63 8.77 10.16
C VAL A 175 25.70 9.09 9.13
N PRO A 176 27.01 9.07 9.45
CA PRO A 176 28.04 9.40 8.46
C PRO A 176 27.75 8.59 7.20
N SER A 177 27.51 9.29 6.09
CA SER A 177 27.32 8.64 4.81
C SER A 177 28.66 8.04 4.45
N VAL A 178 28.88 6.79 4.82
CA VAL A 178 29.99 6.04 4.27
C VAL A 178 29.75 6.08 2.76
N PRO A 179 30.75 6.43 1.93
CA PRO A 179 30.61 6.34 0.48
C PRO A 179 30.06 4.97 0.11
N PHE A 180 29.27 4.86 -0.96
CA PHE A 180 28.67 3.59 -1.39
C PHE A 180 29.69 2.43 -1.44
N ALA A 181 30.95 2.74 -1.75
CA ALA A 181 32.08 1.82 -1.74
C ALA A 181 32.41 1.17 -0.38
N GLY A 182 31.94 1.73 0.75
CA GLY A 182 32.19 1.20 2.09
C GLY A 182 31.11 0.25 2.60
N TYR A 183 30.13 -0.14 1.76
CA TYR A 183 29.13 -1.14 2.10
C TYR A 183 29.45 -2.47 1.41
N LEU A 184 29.37 -3.56 2.18
CA LEU A 184 29.42 -4.95 1.68
C LEU A 184 28.02 -5.56 1.73
N GLY A 185 27.82 -6.74 1.14
CA GLY A 185 26.50 -7.40 1.17
C GLY A 185 25.42 -6.68 0.36
N LEU A 186 25.81 -5.83 -0.60
CA LEU A 186 24.86 -5.09 -1.45
C LEU A 186 23.96 -6.02 -2.27
N ILE A 187 24.51 -7.16 -2.73
CA ILE A 187 23.76 -8.18 -3.47
C ILE A 187 22.83 -8.97 -2.55
N SER A 188 23.24 -9.23 -1.30
CA SER A 188 22.43 -9.94 -0.30
C SER A 188 21.33 -9.07 0.32
N ARG A 189 21.24 -7.78 -0.05
CA ARG A 189 20.25 -6.80 0.44
C ARG A 189 20.26 -6.56 1.96
N ALA A 190 21.33 -6.96 2.63
CA ALA A 190 21.59 -6.69 4.04
C ALA A 190 22.93 -5.94 4.17
N PRO A 191 22.98 -4.64 3.79
CA PRO A 191 24.23 -3.89 3.83
C PRO A 191 24.67 -3.64 5.27
N GLU A 192 25.78 -4.25 5.65
CA GLU A 192 26.42 -4.03 6.95
C GLU A 192 27.42 -2.86 6.86
N ARG A 193 27.48 -2.05 7.92
CA ARG A 193 28.47 -0.98 8.05
C ARG A 193 29.75 -1.54 8.65
N HIS A 194 30.82 -1.57 7.86
CA HIS A 194 32.14 -1.77 8.43
C HIS A 194 32.71 -0.39 8.84
N SER A 195 32.99 -0.20 10.13
CA SER A 195 33.88 0.89 10.53
C SER A 195 35.28 0.54 10.03
N PRO A 196 36.04 1.42 9.36
CA PRO A 196 37.42 1.10 9.00
C PRO A 196 38.20 0.88 10.31
N GLN A 197 38.43 -0.38 10.67
CA GLN A 197 39.45 -0.71 11.66
C GLN A 197 40.77 -0.28 11.04
N GLY A 198 41.54 0.51 11.79
CA GLY A 198 42.76 1.16 11.32
C GLY A 198 43.63 0.18 10.55
N VAL A 199 43.95 0.56 9.31
CA VAL A 199 45.05 -0.05 8.57
C VAL A 199 46.29 0.12 9.45
N PRO A 200 46.96 -0.94 9.92
CA PRO A 200 48.32 -0.77 10.44
C PRO A 200 49.15 -0.27 9.25
N GLU A 201 49.79 0.89 9.39
CA GLU A 201 50.86 1.28 8.47
C GLU A 201 51.83 0.10 8.39
N ALA A 202 51.90 -0.51 7.20
CA ALA A 202 52.89 -1.54 6.91
C ALA A 202 54.29 -0.88 6.91
N PRO A 203 55.31 -1.58 7.40
CA PRO A 203 56.64 -1.03 7.67
C PRO A 203 57.41 -0.56 6.43
#